data_AF-A0A6B2G7P7-F1
#
_entry.id   AF-A0A6B2G7P7-F1
#
_cell.length_a   1.000
_cell.length_b   1.000
_cell.length_c   1.000
_cell.angle_alpha   90.00
_cell.angle_beta   90.00
_cell.angle_gamma   90.00
#
_symmetry.space_group_name_H-M   'P 1'
#
loop_
_entity.id
_entity.type
_entity.pdbx_description
1 polymer ?
#
loop_
_entity_poly.entity_id
_entity_poly.type
_entity_poly.pdbx_seq_one_letter_code
_entity_poly.pdbx_strand_id
1 'polypeptide(L)'
;TRQLGYKMVTFRSRYFRFYSCKPLTRLCLHLLLISIFGIIIYTVSFRWKNEDILLVDDSDHIEHGKNGEPTHYDPEEKKLVDESYKLYGFNQHVSDKISLTRTLKDFRHPQCSQVKYNIWPTSVSVIIVFYDEGWSTLIRTVMSVINRSPNDLLYEIILVDDHSTMGNT
;
A
#
# COMPACT_ATOMS: atom_id res chain seq x y z
N THR A 1 -26.07 -1.64 -19.27
CA THR A 1 -24.68 -1.19 -19.08
C THR A 1 -24.32 -1.37 -17.61
N ARG A 2 -23.74 -2.52 -17.25
CA ARG A 2 -23.40 -2.88 -15.85
C ARG A 2 -22.26 -2.01 -15.36
N GLN A 3 -22.42 -1.39 -14.19
CA GLN A 3 -21.37 -0.63 -13.51
C GLN A 3 -20.24 -1.58 -13.10
N LEU A 4 -19.05 -1.39 -13.68
CA LEU A 4 -17.81 -1.99 -13.22
C LEU A 4 -17.47 -1.35 -11.86
N GLY A 5 -17.67 -2.09 -10.77
CA GLY A 5 -17.34 -1.64 -9.43
C GLY A 5 -15.85 -1.85 -9.14
N TYR A 6 -15.02 -0.87 -9.49
CA TYR A 6 -13.63 -0.81 -9.04
C TYR A 6 -13.61 -0.42 -7.56
N LYS A 7 -12.96 -1.22 -6.70
CA LYS A 7 -12.61 -0.80 -5.34
C LYS A 7 -11.28 -0.06 -5.41
N MET A 8 -11.32 1.26 -5.26
CA MET A 8 -10.13 2.09 -5.22
C MET A 8 -9.74 2.35 -3.76
N VAL A 9 -8.55 1.91 -3.36
CA VAL A 9 -7.99 2.21 -2.04
C VAL A 9 -6.88 3.23 -2.20
N THR A 10 -7.07 4.42 -1.64
CA THR A 10 -6.11 5.54 -1.70
C THR A 10 -5.40 5.72 -0.35
N PHE A 11 -4.07 5.60 -0.33
CA PHE A 11 -3.22 5.96 0.81
C PHE A 11 -2.65 7.35 0.61
N ARG A 12 -3.17 8.36 1.33
CA ARG A 12 -2.66 9.75 1.26
C ARG A 12 -1.65 10.03 2.37
N SER A 13 -0.50 10.57 2.00
CA SER A 13 0.38 11.28 2.94
C SER A 13 -0.17 12.69 3.24
N ARG A 14 0.20 13.25 4.39
CA ARG A 14 -0.57 14.17 5.27
C ARG A 14 -1.02 15.56 4.75
N TYR A 15 -1.88 16.16 5.59
CA TYR A 15 -2.19 17.58 5.87
C TYR A 15 -3.52 18.15 5.31
N PHE A 16 -4.61 17.97 6.07
CA PHE A 16 -5.81 18.79 5.95
C PHE A 16 -5.66 20.06 6.82
N ARG A 17 -5.65 21.22 6.15
CA ARG A 17 -5.60 22.55 6.76
C ARG A 17 -7.04 23.07 6.84
N PHE A 18 -7.62 23.15 8.03
CA PHE A 18 -8.95 23.75 8.24
C PHE A 18 -8.80 25.27 8.40
N TYR A 19 -9.47 26.03 7.53
CA TYR A 19 -9.59 27.49 7.65
C TYR A 19 -10.61 27.82 8.75
N SER A 20 -10.23 28.78 9.61
CA SER A 20 -11.05 29.33 10.70
C SER A 20 -12.09 30.31 10.17
N CYS A 21 -13.33 30.25 10.68
CA CYS A 21 -14.27 31.38 10.58
C CYS A 21 -15.28 31.40 11.75
N LYS A 22 -15.41 32.57 12.39
CA LYS A 22 -16.47 33.01 13.33
C LYS A 22 -16.97 34.39 12.81
N PRO A 23 -18.13 34.94 13.22
CA PRO A 23 -19.36 34.34 13.78
C PRO A 23 -20.69 34.83 13.14
N LEU A 24 -21.77 34.08 13.42
CA LEU A 24 -23.20 34.45 13.53
C LEU A 24 -23.99 34.98 12.31
N THR A 25 -24.81 34.10 11.72
CA THR A 25 -26.28 34.29 11.55
C THR A 25 -26.94 32.91 11.36
N ARG A 26 -28.22 32.74 11.73
CA ARG A 26 -28.98 31.46 11.79
C ARG A 26 -29.01 30.62 10.50
N LEU A 27 -28.55 31.15 9.36
CA LEU A 27 -28.34 30.41 8.11
C LEU A 27 -27.16 29.41 8.21
N CYS A 28 -26.24 29.63 9.16
CA CYS A 28 -25.06 28.80 9.36
C CYS A 28 -25.39 27.42 9.94
N LEU A 29 -26.50 27.22 10.67
CA LEU A 29 -26.81 25.90 11.27
C LEU A 29 -27.29 24.88 10.22
N HIS A 30 -28.05 25.32 9.21
CA HIS A 30 -28.48 24.45 8.11
C HIS A 30 -27.35 24.16 7.13
N LEU A 31 -26.48 25.14 6.85
CA LEU A 31 -25.25 24.94 6.09
C LEU A 31 -24.18 24.17 6.89
N LEU A 32 -24.18 24.25 8.23
CA LEU A 32 -23.40 23.38 9.10
C LEU A 32 -23.93 21.96 9.05
N LEU A 33 -25.25 21.72 9.05
CA LEU A 33 -25.76 20.36 8.95
C LEU A 33 -25.54 19.76 7.56
N ILE A 34 -25.66 20.54 6.47
CA ILE A 34 -25.36 20.09 5.11
C ILE A 34 -23.85 19.90 4.91
N SER A 35 -23.00 20.77 5.48
CA SER A 35 -21.55 20.57 5.46
C SER A 35 -21.12 19.46 6.41
N ILE A 36 -21.75 19.24 7.57
CA ILE A 36 -21.46 18.13 8.49
C ILE A 36 -21.94 16.82 7.87
N PHE A 37 -23.12 16.73 7.24
CA PHE A 37 -23.53 15.53 6.50
C PHE A 37 -22.67 15.32 5.24
N GLY A 38 -22.32 16.39 4.53
CA GLY A 38 -21.42 16.34 3.38
C GLY A 38 -20.01 15.91 3.76
N ILE A 39 -19.47 16.43 4.88
CA ILE A 39 -18.19 16.08 5.48
C ILE A 39 -18.27 14.66 6.05
N ILE A 40 -19.36 14.25 6.71
CA ILE A 40 -19.55 12.88 7.17
C ILE A 40 -19.53 11.95 5.95
N ILE A 41 -20.30 12.20 4.90
CA ILE A 41 -20.28 11.39 3.66
C ILE A 41 -18.90 11.42 2.96
N TYR A 42 -18.19 12.57 2.94
CA TYR A 42 -16.81 12.67 2.40
C TYR A 42 -15.75 12.03 3.31
N THR A 43 -16.01 11.91 4.61
CA THR A 43 -15.09 11.29 5.59
C THR A 43 -15.36 9.80 5.78
N VAL A 44 -16.54 9.31 5.38
CA VAL A 44 -16.82 7.88 5.20
C VAL A 44 -16.39 7.38 3.82
N SER A 45 -15.71 8.19 2.99
CA SER A 45 -14.80 7.61 2.00
C SER A 45 -13.79 6.78 2.79
N PHE A 46 -13.92 5.46 2.68
CA PHE A 46 -13.15 4.41 3.34
C PHE A 46 -11.65 4.74 3.31
N ARG A 47 -11.22 5.56 4.26
CA ARG A 47 -9.84 5.97 4.46
C ARG A 47 -9.24 4.84 5.27
N TRP A 48 -8.60 3.89 4.60
CA TRP A 48 -7.61 3.07 5.29
C TRP A 48 -6.64 4.04 5.97
N LYS A 49 -6.64 4.02 7.30
CA LYS A 49 -5.67 4.78 8.06
C LYS A 49 -4.34 4.08 7.82
N ASN A 50 -3.30 4.85 7.47
CA ASN A 50 -1.93 4.35 7.31
C ASN A 50 -1.44 3.51 8.52
N GLU A 51 -2.11 3.61 9.67
CA GLU A 51 -1.83 2.85 10.90
C GLU A 51 -2.04 1.34 10.73
N ASP A 52 -2.95 0.84 9.89
CA ASP A 52 -3.23 -0.61 9.84
C ASP A 52 -2.12 -1.42 9.13
N ILE A 53 -1.40 -0.83 8.18
CA ILE A 53 -0.23 -1.46 7.51
C ILE A 53 1.03 -1.31 8.39
N LEU A 54 1.14 -0.21 9.14
CA LEU A 54 2.29 0.04 10.02
C LEU A 54 2.29 -0.83 11.29
N LEU A 55 1.19 -1.54 11.57
CA LEU A 55 1.06 -2.47 12.69
C LEU A 55 1.35 -3.93 12.31
N VAL A 56 1.76 -4.20 11.07
CA VAL A 56 2.22 -5.55 10.72
C VAL A 56 3.57 -5.77 11.38
N ASP A 57 3.55 -6.39 12.55
CA ASP A 57 4.73 -6.81 13.28
C ASP A 57 5.42 -7.94 12.50
N ASP A 58 6.56 -7.58 11.92
CA ASP A 58 7.39 -8.44 11.05
C ASP A 58 8.70 -8.85 11.74
N SER A 59 8.73 -8.71 13.07
CA SER A 59 9.95 -8.89 13.88
C SER A 59 10.46 -10.34 13.91
N ASP A 60 9.58 -11.33 13.70
CA ASP A 60 9.93 -12.76 13.68
C ASP A 60 10.51 -13.23 12.32
N HIS A 61 10.53 -12.39 11.28
CA HIS A 61 10.90 -12.80 9.90
C HIS A 61 12.13 -12.07 9.35
N ILE A 62 12.96 -11.49 10.22
CA ILE A 62 14.07 -10.60 9.83
C ILE A 62 15.18 -11.31 9.03
N GLU A 63 15.37 -12.62 9.22
CA GLU A 63 16.47 -13.35 8.59
C GLU A 63 16.14 -13.86 7.18
N HIS A 64 14.91 -14.33 6.96
CA HIS A 64 14.49 -14.89 5.67
C HIS A 64 14.45 -13.82 4.57
N GLY A 65 15.09 -14.10 3.43
CA GLY A 65 15.06 -13.23 2.26
C GLY A 65 15.81 -11.90 2.42
N LYS A 66 16.54 -11.74 3.53
CA LYS A 66 17.34 -10.54 3.84
C LYS A 66 18.41 -10.33 2.78
N ASN A 67 18.58 -9.09 2.33
CA ASN A 67 19.49 -8.71 1.25
C ASN A 67 19.28 -9.45 -0.09
N GLY A 68 18.15 -10.16 -0.25
CA GLY A 68 17.88 -10.98 -1.43
C GLY A 68 18.49 -12.38 -1.38
N GLU A 69 18.95 -12.84 -0.22
CA GLU A 69 19.41 -14.22 -0.05
C GLU A 69 18.25 -15.23 -0.23
N PRO A 70 18.53 -16.44 -0.77
CA PRO A 70 17.52 -17.45 -0.97
C PRO A 70 16.94 -17.93 0.37
N THR A 71 15.63 -18.14 0.41
CA THR A 71 14.94 -18.75 1.56
C THR A 71 14.51 -20.16 1.19
N HIS A 72 14.92 -21.12 2.00
CA HIS A 72 14.56 -22.52 1.82
C HIS A 72 13.37 -22.87 2.73
N TYR A 73 12.54 -23.81 2.25
CA TYR A 73 11.44 -24.38 3.02
C TYR A 73 11.78 -25.81 3.40
N ASP A 74 11.18 -26.31 4.48
CA ASP A 74 11.41 -27.68 4.93
C ASP A 74 10.72 -28.69 3.99
N PRO A 75 11.29 -29.89 3.77
CA PRO A 75 10.69 -30.88 2.87
C PRO A 75 9.24 -31.25 3.23
N GLU A 76 8.86 -31.16 4.50
CA GLU A 76 7.50 -31.40 5.00
C GLU A 76 6.48 -30.39 4.48
N GLU A 77 6.94 -29.17 4.16
CA GLU A 77 6.10 -28.07 3.66
C GLU A 77 5.89 -28.14 2.15
N LYS A 78 6.50 -29.12 1.47
CA LYS A 78 6.43 -29.25 0.01
C LYS A 78 5.00 -29.24 -0.52
N LYS A 79 4.06 -29.85 0.20
CA LYS A 79 2.65 -29.87 -0.19
C LYS A 79 2.05 -28.45 -0.22
N LEU A 80 2.32 -27.64 0.80
CA LEU A 80 1.87 -26.25 0.89
C LEU A 80 2.50 -25.39 -0.21
N VAL A 81 3.79 -25.60 -0.47
CA VAL A 81 4.50 -24.95 -1.57
C VAL A 81 3.87 -25.30 -2.91
N ASP A 82 3.65 -26.59 -3.19
CA ASP A 82 3.07 -27.04 -4.46
C ASP A 82 1.62 -26.53 -4.64
N GLU A 83 0.84 -26.42 -3.57
CA GLU A 83 -0.50 -25.81 -3.57
C GLU A 83 -0.43 -24.30 -3.84
N SER A 84 0.52 -23.60 -3.20
CA SER A 84 0.72 -22.16 -3.42
C SER A 84 1.08 -21.83 -4.87
N TYR A 85 1.94 -22.64 -5.49
CA TYR A 85 2.29 -22.48 -6.90
C TYR A 85 1.10 -22.70 -7.83
N LYS A 86 0.20 -23.63 -7.51
CA LYS A 86 -1.02 -23.85 -8.31
C LYS A 86 -1.98 -22.67 -8.24
N LEU A 87 -2.05 -22.01 -7.09
CA LEU A 87 -2.99 -20.92 -6.83
C LEU A 87 -2.47 -19.57 -7.35
N TYR A 88 -1.24 -19.21 -7.00
CA TYR A 88 -0.68 -17.88 -7.26
C TYR A 88 0.38 -17.86 -8.38
N GLY A 89 0.86 -19.02 -8.83
CA GLY A 89 1.95 -19.12 -9.83
C GLY A 89 3.36 -18.92 -9.27
N PHE A 90 3.50 -18.71 -7.95
CA PHE A 90 4.78 -18.60 -7.25
C PHE A 90 4.68 -19.18 -5.84
N ASN A 91 5.81 -19.25 -5.14
CA ASN A 91 5.88 -19.79 -3.78
C ASN A 91 5.34 -18.78 -2.74
N GLN A 92 4.01 -18.64 -2.67
CA GLN A 92 3.36 -17.77 -1.68
C GLN A 92 3.71 -18.20 -0.25
N HIS A 93 3.80 -19.50 0.01
CA HIS A 93 4.13 -20.04 1.34
C HIS A 93 5.47 -19.52 1.86
N VAL A 94 6.50 -19.53 1.02
CA VAL A 94 7.81 -18.95 1.37
C VAL A 94 7.75 -17.42 1.38
N SER A 95 6.96 -16.80 0.50
CA SER A 95 6.79 -15.35 0.52
C SER A 95 6.25 -14.86 1.86
N ASP A 96 5.30 -15.57 2.45
CA ASP A 96 4.68 -15.23 3.74
C ASP A 96 5.67 -15.29 4.91
N LYS A 97 6.73 -16.11 4.82
CA LYS A 97 7.80 -16.18 5.82
C LYS A 97 8.88 -15.10 5.68
N ILE A 98 8.89 -14.41 4.54
CA ILE A 98 9.88 -13.36 4.28
C ILE A 98 9.33 -12.03 4.79
N SER A 99 10.22 -11.22 5.35
CA SER A 99 9.88 -9.88 5.80
C SER A 99 9.20 -9.02 4.72
N LEU A 100 8.09 -8.35 5.07
CA LEU A 100 7.40 -7.36 4.23
C LEU A 100 8.27 -6.12 3.98
N THR A 101 9.20 -5.82 4.91
CA THR A 101 10.14 -4.69 4.84
C THR A 101 11.56 -5.09 4.42
N ARG A 102 11.76 -6.29 3.86
CA ARG A 102 13.10 -6.83 3.58
C ARG A 102 14.03 -5.88 2.82
N THR A 103 15.30 -5.89 3.19
CA THR A 103 16.36 -5.20 2.46
C THR A 103 16.73 -5.94 1.19
N LEU A 104 17.21 -5.21 0.19
CA LEU A 104 17.77 -5.76 -1.05
C LEU A 104 19.20 -5.30 -1.18
N LYS A 105 20.06 -6.18 -1.70
CA LYS A 105 21.40 -5.79 -2.13
C LYS A 105 21.30 -4.81 -3.30
N ASP A 106 22.18 -3.81 -3.30
CA ASP A 106 22.29 -2.89 -4.43
C ASP A 106 23.07 -3.55 -5.57
N PHE A 107 22.37 -3.82 -6.67
CA PHE A 107 22.95 -4.38 -7.90
C PHE A 107 23.26 -3.31 -8.96
N ARG A 108 23.01 -2.03 -8.65
CA ARG A 108 23.26 -0.93 -9.60
C ARG A 108 24.76 -0.76 -9.83
N HIS A 109 25.11 -0.21 -10.98
CA HIS A 109 26.50 0.17 -11.25
C HIS A 109 26.96 1.23 -10.22
N PRO A 110 28.20 1.19 -9.70
CA PRO A 110 28.65 2.12 -8.66
C PRO A 110 28.47 3.60 -9.01
N GLN A 111 28.57 3.94 -10.30
CA GLN A 111 28.35 5.31 -10.79
C GLN A 111 26.90 5.80 -10.63
N CYS A 112 25.90 4.92 -10.55
CA CYS A 112 24.51 5.31 -10.34
C CYS A 112 24.30 6.04 -9.00
N SER A 113 25.11 5.72 -7.99
CA SER A 113 25.07 6.38 -6.68
C SER A 113 25.58 7.83 -6.70
N GLN A 114 26.35 8.21 -7.73
CA GLN A 114 26.99 9.52 -7.85
C GLN A 114 26.15 10.52 -8.64
N VAL A 115 25.07 10.06 -9.28
CA VAL A 115 24.18 10.90 -10.07
C VAL A 115 23.40 11.84 -9.14
N LYS A 116 23.55 13.14 -9.36
CA LYS A 116 22.77 14.18 -8.66
C LYS A 116 21.56 14.54 -9.52
N TYR A 117 20.38 14.36 -8.95
CA TYR A 117 19.13 14.73 -9.60
C TYR A 117 18.73 16.14 -9.16
N ASN A 118 18.49 17.04 -10.12
CA ASN A 118 17.83 18.31 -9.83
C ASN A 118 16.31 18.06 -9.80
N ILE A 119 15.82 17.63 -8.64
CA ILE A 119 14.41 17.30 -8.44
C ILE A 119 13.61 18.60 -8.25
N TRP A 120 12.83 18.96 -9.25
CA TRP A 120 11.76 19.95 -9.13
C TRP A 120 10.61 19.34 -8.30
N PRO A 121 9.85 20.16 -7.53
CA PRO A 121 8.78 19.67 -6.67
C PRO A 121 7.63 19.13 -7.53
N THR A 122 7.76 17.87 -7.93
CA THR A 122 6.74 17.12 -8.65
C THR A 122 6.34 15.97 -7.76
N SER A 123 5.10 16.03 -7.28
CA SER A 123 4.53 14.96 -6.50
C SER A 123 3.99 13.89 -7.44
N VAL A 124 4.27 12.63 -7.15
CA VAL A 124 3.91 11.46 -7.97
C VAL A 124 2.91 10.60 -7.22
N SER A 125 1.93 10.08 -7.95
CA SER A 125 1.00 9.06 -7.45
C SER A 125 1.38 7.72 -8.05
N VAL A 126 1.45 6.68 -7.23
CA VAL A 126 1.77 5.31 -7.67
C VAL A 126 0.47 4.51 -7.72
N ILE A 127 0.14 4.00 -8.91
CA ILE A 127 -1.06 3.18 -9.11
C ILE A 127 -0.63 1.72 -9.26
N ILE A 128 -1.17 0.84 -8.42
CA ILE A 128 -0.93 -0.60 -8.45
C ILE A 128 -2.27 -1.27 -8.72
N VAL A 129 -2.40 -1.88 -9.90
CA VAL A 129 -3.56 -2.71 -10.24
C VAL A 129 -3.25 -4.14 -9.82
N PHE A 130 -4.17 -4.80 -9.14
CA PHE A 130 -4.01 -6.18 -8.70
C PHE A 130 -5.27 -7.00 -8.99
N TYR A 131 -5.07 -8.30 -9.23
CA TYR A 131 -6.12 -9.30 -9.42
C TYR A 131 -5.67 -10.60 -8.76
N ASP A 132 -6.38 -11.04 -7.71
CA ASP A 132 -6.08 -12.29 -6.98
C ASP A 132 -4.60 -12.43 -6.57
N GLU A 133 -3.95 -11.31 -6.26
CA GLU A 133 -2.55 -11.25 -5.85
C GLU A 133 -2.36 -11.78 -4.42
N GLY A 134 -1.24 -12.45 -4.16
CA GLY A 134 -0.86 -12.90 -2.83
C GLY A 134 -0.72 -11.72 -1.85
N TRP A 135 -1.20 -11.88 -0.61
CA TRP A 135 -1.18 -10.79 0.37
C TRP A 135 0.23 -10.29 0.66
N SER A 136 1.18 -11.20 0.95
CA SER A 136 2.55 -10.82 1.26
C SER A 136 3.27 -10.14 0.08
N THR A 137 3.00 -10.53 -1.17
CA THR A 137 3.62 -9.90 -2.35
C THR A 137 3.05 -8.51 -2.62
N LEU A 138 1.72 -8.36 -2.54
CA LEU A 138 1.06 -7.06 -2.70
C LEU A 138 1.55 -6.06 -1.64
N ILE A 139 1.54 -6.45 -0.37
CA ILE A 139 1.96 -5.56 0.72
C ILE A 139 3.47 -5.28 0.66
N ARG A 140 4.31 -6.25 0.30
CA ARG A 140 5.74 -6.01 0.11
C ARG A 140 6.01 -5.03 -1.04
N THR A 141 5.16 -5.01 -2.06
CA THR A 141 5.23 -4.02 -3.14
C THR A 141 4.91 -2.62 -2.63
N VAL A 142 3.80 -2.49 -1.90
CA VAL A 142 3.41 -1.22 -1.24
C VAL A 142 4.52 -0.72 -0.31
N MET A 143 5.04 -1.60 0.55
CA MET A 143 6.07 -1.23 1.52
C MET A 143 7.40 -0.89 0.86
N SER A 144 7.74 -1.54 -0.26
CA SER A 144 8.89 -1.16 -1.08
C SER A 144 8.74 0.25 -1.63
N VAL A 145 7.54 0.64 -2.10
CA VAL A 145 7.27 2.00 -2.58
C VAL A 145 7.42 3.00 -1.45
N ILE A 146 6.85 2.73 -0.28
CA ILE A 146 6.94 3.60 0.90
C ILE A 146 8.39 3.77 1.35
N ASN A 147 9.15 2.68 1.48
CA ASN A 147 10.49 2.71 2.06
C ASN A 147 11.57 3.23 1.11
N ARG A 148 11.38 3.12 -0.21
CA ARG A 148 12.41 3.48 -1.21
C ARG A 148 12.11 4.74 -1.99
N SER A 149 10.93 5.33 -1.80
CA SER A 149 10.58 6.61 -2.41
C SER A 149 10.85 7.76 -1.43
N PRO A 150 11.47 8.87 -1.85
CA PRO A 150 11.56 10.07 -1.02
C PRO A 150 10.17 10.57 -0.63
N ASN A 151 9.97 10.88 0.65
CA ASN A 151 8.68 11.32 1.20
C ASN A 151 8.12 12.58 0.50
N ASP A 152 9.00 13.45 0.01
CA ASP A 152 8.61 14.69 -0.66
C ASP A 152 8.09 14.46 -2.09
N LEU A 153 8.41 13.32 -2.70
CA LEU A 153 7.97 12.95 -4.05
C LEU A 153 6.70 12.09 -4.04
N LEU A 154 6.49 11.26 -3.01
CA LEU A 154 5.37 10.32 -2.98
C LEU A 154 4.11 10.99 -2.41
N TYR A 155 3.13 11.26 -3.27
CA TYR A 155 1.86 11.87 -2.88
C TYR A 155 0.88 10.85 -2.29
N GLU A 156 0.57 9.81 -3.08
CA GLU A 156 -0.34 8.75 -2.71
C GLU A 156 -0.02 7.44 -3.43
N ILE A 157 -0.46 6.33 -2.82
CA ILE A 157 -0.48 5.01 -3.45
C ILE A 157 -1.96 4.64 -3.65
N ILE A 158 -2.31 4.28 -4.88
CA ILE A 158 -3.66 3.89 -5.28
C ILE A 158 -3.63 2.41 -5.63
N LEU A 159 -4.29 1.59 -4.80
CA LEU A 159 -4.53 0.19 -5.12
C LEU A 159 -5.86 0.08 -5.86
N VAL A 160 -5.83 -0.57 -7.02
CA VAL A 160 -7.00 -0.80 -7.87
C VAL A 160 -7.22 -2.30 -7.95
N ASP A 161 -8.32 -2.75 -7.35
CA ASP A 161 -8.77 -4.13 -7.43
C ASP A 161 -9.49 -4.37 -8.77
N ASP A 162 -8.89 -5.19 -9.65
CA ASP A 162 -9.47 -5.58 -10.94
C ASP A 162 -10.44 -6.77 -10.81
N HIS A 163 -11.35 -6.69 -9.84
CA HIS A 163 -12.36 -7.71 -9.57
C HIS A 163 -11.81 -9.05 -9.07
N SER A 164 -10.91 -9.00 -8.09
CA SER A 164 -10.41 -10.18 -7.39
C SER A 164 -11.55 -11.04 -6.84
N THR A 165 -11.41 -12.36 -6.96
CA THR A 165 -12.39 -13.36 -6.54
C THR A 165 -12.06 -13.98 -5.18
N MET A 166 -10.78 -14.02 -4.82
CA MET A 166 -10.28 -14.74 -3.64
C MET A 166 -10.57 -14.07 -2.28
N GLY A 167 -10.95 -12.78 -2.26
CA GLY A 167 -11.23 -12.03 -1.03
C GLY A 167 -12.70 -11.94 -0.62
N ASN A 168 -13.62 -12.58 -1.37
CA ASN A 168 -15.07 -12.51 -1.15
C ASN A 168 -15.68 -13.79 -0.52
N THR A 169 -14.84 -14.75 -0.12
CA THR A 169 -15.22 -15.98 0.58
C THR A 169 -14.81 -15.93 2.04
#